data_AF-A0A660UHM2-F1
#
_entry.id   AF-A0A660UHM2-F1
#
_cell.length_a   1.000
_cell.length_b   1.000
_cell.length_c   1.000
_cell.angle_alpha   90.00
_cell.angle_beta   90.00
_cell.angle_gamma   90.00
#
_symmetry.space_group_name_H-M   'P 1'
#
loop_
_entity.id
_entity.type
_entity.pdbx_description
1 polymer ?
#
loop_
_entity_poly.entity_id
_entity_poly.type
_entity_poly.pdbx_seq_one_letter_code
_entity_poly.pdbx_strand_id
1 'polypeptide(L)'
;NRNRNFMLTWSASPPHALWIAPDPWYSMYDPAEVPAPKTLADPAPQAYAKSGPAKKGKYLGEKGFREMIRCYYAQVSMIDAYIGRLLDALDETGLSENTLVIYLSDHGDMQGSHGGMLGKSVPAFYEEIVRVPMIMRLPGVIEAGKVVNAHANSVDLLPTSARNSLTWPVIRPKGSTWRAIRSTPNRKQTCAKS
;
A
#
# COMPACT_ATOMS: atom_id res chain seq x y z
N ASN A 1 -3.68 -29.46 5.34
CA ASN A 1 -3.92 -28.35 6.30
C ASN A 1 -5.23 -27.57 6.10
N ARG A 2 -6.19 -27.99 5.25
CA ARG A 2 -7.43 -27.20 4.98
C ARG A 2 -8.28 -26.88 6.23
N ASN A 3 -8.12 -27.62 7.34
CA ASN A 3 -8.95 -27.51 8.55
C ASN A 3 -8.23 -26.80 9.72
N ARG A 4 -7.18 -26.00 9.45
CA ARG A 4 -6.48 -25.21 10.48
C ARG A 4 -6.38 -23.76 10.06
N ASN A 5 -6.65 -22.85 11.00
CA ASN A 5 -6.41 -21.42 10.81
C ASN A 5 -4.92 -21.19 10.49
N PHE A 6 -4.64 -20.26 9.58
CA PHE A 6 -3.30 -19.87 9.18
C PHE A 6 -3.18 -18.35 9.15
N MET A 7 -1.93 -17.87 9.18
CA MET A 7 -1.56 -16.50 8.83
C MET A 7 -0.36 -16.62 7.89
N LEU A 8 -0.44 -15.97 6.74
CA LEU A 8 0.65 -15.91 5.77
C LEU A 8 1.00 -14.43 5.54
N THR A 9 2.25 -14.08 5.81
CA THR A 9 2.83 -12.80 5.40
C THR A 9 3.78 -13.08 4.24
N TRP A 10 3.41 -12.67 3.03
CA TRP A 10 4.32 -12.63 1.90
C TRP A 10 4.80 -11.19 1.73
N SER A 11 6.11 -10.97 1.79
CA SER A 11 6.74 -9.67 1.57
C SER A 11 7.64 -9.76 0.33
N ALA A 12 7.26 -9.03 -0.71
CA ALA A 12 8.06 -8.91 -1.91
C ALA A 12 9.05 -7.75 -1.75
N SER A 13 10.31 -7.97 -2.12
CA SER A 13 11.28 -6.86 -2.19
C SER A 13 11.01 -5.91 -3.36
N PRO A 14 10.59 -6.36 -4.57
CA PRO A 14 10.15 -5.44 -5.62
C PRO A 14 8.76 -4.84 -5.33
N PRO A 15 8.45 -3.63 -5.84
CA PRO A 15 9.34 -2.76 -6.61
C PRO A 15 10.37 -2.02 -5.73
N HIS A 16 11.65 -2.11 -6.09
CA HIS A 16 12.74 -1.51 -5.32
C HIS A 16 14.02 -1.28 -6.15
N ALA A 17 14.87 -0.40 -5.62
CA ALA A 17 16.20 -0.12 -6.13
C ALA A 17 17.05 -1.38 -6.35
N LEU A 18 18.02 -1.23 -7.26
CA LEU A 18 18.48 -2.15 -8.30
C LEU A 18 17.72 -1.97 -9.64
N TRP A 19 16.42 -1.67 -9.64
CA TRP A 19 15.67 -1.26 -10.85
C TRP A 19 15.88 -2.19 -12.06
N ILE A 20 15.85 -3.49 -11.79
CA ILE A 20 15.90 -4.55 -12.79
C ILE A 20 14.57 -5.31 -12.80
N ALA A 21 14.11 -5.68 -13.98
CA ALA A 21 13.02 -6.63 -14.18
C ALA A 21 13.47 -7.65 -15.23
N PRO A 22 13.08 -8.92 -15.12
CA PRO A 22 13.27 -9.89 -16.19
C PRO A 22 12.24 -9.68 -17.30
N ASP A 23 12.50 -10.24 -18.49
CA ASP A 23 11.44 -10.47 -19.47
C ASP A 23 10.44 -11.53 -18.98
N PRO A 24 9.16 -11.46 -19.40
CA PRO A 24 8.59 -10.51 -20.36
C PRO A 24 8.33 -9.10 -19.79
N TRP A 25 8.37 -8.93 -18.46
CA TRP A 25 7.92 -7.72 -17.77
C TRP A 25 8.71 -6.47 -18.18
N TYR A 26 10.03 -6.58 -18.34
CA TYR A 26 10.89 -5.48 -18.81
C TYR A 26 10.49 -4.96 -20.20
N SER A 27 10.15 -5.85 -21.12
CA SER A 27 9.77 -5.50 -22.50
C SER A 27 8.31 -5.04 -22.68
N MET A 28 7.47 -5.04 -21.64
CA MET A 28 6.08 -4.57 -21.75
C MET A 28 5.94 -3.05 -21.84
N TYR A 29 6.95 -2.31 -21.40
CA TYR A 29 6.90 -0.85 -21.26
C TYR A 29 7.99 -0.20 -22.12
N ASP A 30 7.58 0.66 -23.05
CA ASP A 30 8.50 1.51 -23.81
C ASP A 30 8.91 2.72 -22.93
N PRO A 31 10.21 2.94 -22.65
CA PRO A 31 10.65 4.10 -21.87
C PRO A 31 10.35 5.47 -22.54
N ALA A 32 10.07 5.52 -23.84
CA ALA A 32 9.62 6.76 -24.50
C ALA A 32 8.20 7.17 -24.08
N GLU A 33 7.30 6.18 -23.93
CA GLU A 33 5.89 6.38 -23.52
C GLU A 33 5.73 6.57 -22.01
N VAL A 34 6.71 6.15 -21.21
CA VAL A 34 6.72 6.36 -19.76
C VAL A 34 6.85 7.85 -19.44
N PRO A 35 5.86 8.49 -18.77
CA PRO A 35 5.89 9.92 -18.51
C PRO A 35 6.99 10.29 -17.53
N ALA A 36 7.71 11.38 -17.83
CA ALA A 36 8.65 11.97 -16.87
C ALA A 36 7.90 12.53 -15.65
N PRO A 37 8.51 12.52 -14.44
CA PRO A 37 7.91 13.14 -13.26
C PRO A 37 7.65 14.62 -13.49
N LYS A 38 6.43 15.10 -13.19
CA LYS A 38 6.02 16.49 -13.45
C LYS A 38 6.94 17.53 -12.79
N THR A 39 7.47 17.19 -11.62
CA THR A 39 8.33 18.02 -10.77
C THR A 39 9.82 17.72 -10.99
N LEU A 40 10.21 17.01 -12.06
CA LEU A 40 11.62 16.69 -12.36
C LEU A 40 12.47 17.94 -12.63
N ALA A 41 11.89 18.97 -13.24
CA ALA A 41 12.57 20.23 -13.56
C ALA A 41 12.63 21.22 -12.37
N ASP A 42 11.96 20.92 -11.26
CA ASP A 42 11.89 21.80 -10.09
C ASP A 42 13.26 21.90 -9.38
N PRO A 43 13.53 22.99 -8.64
CA PRO A 43 14.74 23.10 -7.84
C PRO A 43 14.73 22.08 -6.69
N ALA A 44 15.64 21.11 -6.77
CA ALA A 44 15.93 20.14 -5.71
C ALA A 44 16.09 20.82 -4.33
N PRO A 45 15.45 20.32 -3.26
CA PRO A 45 15.62 20.84 -1.90
C PRO A 45 17.10 20.92 -1.49
N GLN A 46 17.54 21.99 -0.83
CA GLN A 46 18.95 22.23 -0.54
C GLN A 46 19.61 21.10 0.27
N ALA A 47 18.85 20.48 1.19
CA ALA A 47 19.28 19.30 1.95
C ALA A 47 19.52 18.07 1.05
N TYR A 48 18.68 17.88 0.04
CA TYR A 48 18.84 16.82 -0.95
C TYR A 48 19.99 17.10 -1.92
N ALA A 49 20.11 18.34 -2.41
CA ALA A 49 21.01 18.72 -3.51
C ALA A 49 22.51 18.44 -3.27
N LYS A 50 22.93 18.29 -2.01
CA LYS A 50 24.31 17.94 -1.61
C LYS A 50 24.54 16.43 -1.40
N SER A 51 23.49 15.62 -1.46
CA SER A 51 23.52 14.19 -1.16
C SER A 51 24.14 13.33 -2.27
N GLY A 52 24.54 12.10 -1.93
CA GLY A 52 24.95 11.09 -2.91
C GLY A 52 23.87 10.76 -3.96
N PRO A 53 22.61 10.49 -3.55
CA PRO A 53 21.50 10.31 -4.48
C PRO A 53 21.30 11.48 -5.45
N ALA A 54 21.45 12.74 -5.04
CA ALA A 54 21.33 13.88 -5.96
C ALA A 54 22.39 13.88 -7.07
N LYS A 55 23.62 13.42 -6.78
CA LYS A 55 24.65 13.21 -7.81
C LYS A 55 24.23 12.12 -8.80
N LYS A 56 23.62 11.03 -8.32
CA LYS A 56 23.11 9.94 -9.17
C LYS A 56 21.93 10.40 -10.05
N GLY A 57 20.99 11.18 -9.50
CA GLY A 57 19.87 11.75 -10.26
C GLY A 57 20.34 12.64 -11.41
N LYS A 58 21.32 13.52 -11.15
CA LYS A 58 21.94 14.36 -12.19
C LYS A 58 22.67 13.56 -13.27
N TYR A 59 23.31 12.44 -12.92
CA TYR A 59 23.98 11.56 -13.87
C TYR A 59 22.97 10.80 -14.77
N LEU A 60 21.83 10.38 -14.21
CA LEU A 60 20.78 9.67 -14.94
C LEU A 60 20.10 10.56 -15.99
N GLY A 61 19.80 11.82 -15.63
CA GLY A 61 18.98 12.71 -16.45
C GLY A 61 17.59 12.16 -16.74
N GLU A 62 16.79 12.87 -17.53
CA GLU A 62 15.40 12.45 -17.83
C GLU A 62 15.32 11.04 -18.43
N LYS A 63 16.21 10.71 -19.38
CA LYS A 63 16.25 9.37 -20.00
C LYS A 63 16.50 8.26 -18.97
N GLY A 64 17.39 8.48 -18.00
CA GLY A 64 17.66 7.53 -16.93
C GLY A 64 16.52 7.42 -15.90
N PHE A 65 15.77 8.51 -15.67
CA PHE A 65 14.54 8.46 -14.87
C PHE A 65 13.42 7.69 -15.58
N ARG A 66 13.21 7.89 -16.89
CA ARG A 66 12.22 7.14 -17.67
C ARG A 66 12.50 5.64 -17.67
N GLU A 67 13.75 5.23 -17.87
CA GLU A 67 14.16 3.81 -17.77
C GLU A 67 13.96 3.25 -16.35
N MET A 68 14.19 4.06 -15.30
CA MET A 68 13.92 3.66 -13.91
C MET A 68 12.43 3.47 -13.63
N ILE A 69 11.57 4.38 -14.11
CA ILE A 69 10.12 4.31 -13.94
C ILE A 69 9.56 3.12 -14.74
N ARG A 70 10.06 2.89 -15.95
CA ARG A 70 9.79 1.69 -16.76
C ARG A 70 10.10 0.41 -15.98
N CYS A 71 11.30 0.29 -15.40
CA CYS A 71 11.66 -0.87 -14.58
C CYS A 71 10.79 -1.02 -13.32
N TYR A 72 10.36 0.10 -12.71
CA TYR A 72 9.41 0.07 -11.60
C TYR A 72 8.04 -0.47 -12.05
N TYR A 73 7.50 0.00 -13.18
CA TYR A 73 6.23 -0.53 -13.73
C TYR A 73 6.34 -2.02 -14.06
N ALA A 74 7.45 -2.46 -14.69
CA ALA A 74 7.72 -3.87 -14.93
C ALA A 74 7.76 -4.70 -13.63
N GLN A 75 8.39 -4.18 -12.57
CA GLN A 75 8.37 -4.83 -11.25
C GLN A 75 6.96 -4.87 -10.65
N VAL A 76 6.15 -3.80 -10.79
CA VAL A 76 4.76 -3.78 -10.32
C VAL A 76 3.92 -4.86 -11.02
N SER A 77 3.98 -4.97 -12.35
CA SER A 77 3.23 -6.01 -13.08
C SER A 77 3.67 -7.42 -12.73
N MET A 78 4.97 -7.64 -12.50
CA MET A 78 5.47 -8.93 -12.04
C MET A 78 4.89 -9.32 -10.68
N ILE A 79 4.81 -8.37 -9.74
CA ILE A 79 4.22 -8.59 -8.42
C ILE A 79 2.70 -8.78 -8.52
N ASP A 80 2.01 -8.01 -9.36
CA ASP A 80 0.57 -8.16 -9.63
C ASP A 80 0.24 -9.57 -10.13
N ALA A 81 1.00 -10.10 -11.11
CA ALA A 81 0.86 -11.46 -11.58
C ALA A 81 1.13 -12.53 -10.51
N TYR A 82 2.05 -12.27 -9.56
CA TYR A 82 2.29 -13.17 -8.43
C TYR A 82 1.21 -13.09 -7.35
N ILE A 83 0.59 -11.91 -7.15
CA ILE A 83 -0.60 -11.74 -6.32
C ILE A 83 -1.78 -12.49 -6.93
N GLY A 84 -2.00 -12.38 -8.24
CA GLY A 84 -3.01 -13.14 -8.97
C GLY A 84 -2.92 -14.64 -8.66
N ARG A 85 -1.74 -15.24 -8.85
CA ARG A 85 -1.49 -16.66 -8.53
C ARG A 85 -1.77 -17.03 -7.05
N LEU A 86 -1.59 -16.11 -6.12
CA LEU A 86 -1.92 -16.35 -4.70
C LEU A 86 -3.44 -16.30 -4.47
N LEU A 87 -4.16 -15.41 -5.15
CA LEU A 87 -5.62 -15.32 -5.10
C LEU A 87 -6.28 -16.52 -5.79
N ASP A 88 -5.79 -16.93 -6.96
CA ASP A 88 -6.23 -18.13 -7.68
C ASP A 88 -6.12 -19.36 -6.78
N ALA A 89 -4.99 -19.51 -6.06
CA ALA A 89 -4.78 -20.60 -5.12
C ALA A 89 -5.75 -20.57 -3.91
N LEU A 90 -6.24 -19.41 -3.48
CA LEU A 90 -7.29 -19.31 -2.46
C LEU A 90 -8.66 -19.73 -3.02
N ASP A 91 -8.95 -19.40 -4.28
CA ASP A 91 -10.19 -19.80 -4.95
C ASP A 91 -10.21 -21.32 -5.23
N GLU A 92 -9.13 -21.88 -5.81
CA GLU A 92 -8.95 -23.33 -6.06
C GLU A 92 -9.02 -24.19 -4.78
N THR A 93 -8.59 -23.64 -3.65
CA THR A 93 -8.63 -24.34 -2.36
C THR A 93 -9.96 -24.16 -1.61
N GLY A 94 -10.85 -23.30 -2.09
CA GLY A 94 -12.13 -22.96 -1.46
C GLY A 94 -11.98 -22.12 -0.18
N LEU A 95 -10.88 -21.37 -0.06
CA LEU A 95 -10.54 -20.59 1.14
C LEU A 95 -10.89 -19.10 1.05
N SER A 96 -11.10 -18.56 -0.16
CA SER A 96 -11.31 -17.12 -0.39
C SER A 96 -12.44 -16.49 0.43
N GLU A 97 -13.58 -17.16 0.55
CA GLU A 97 -14.74 -16.62 1.29
C GLU A 97 -14.51 -16.49 2.80
N ASN A 98 -13.48 -17.16 3.34
CA ASN A 98 -13.11 -17.12 4.76
C ASN A 98 -11.67 -16.62 4.99
N THR A 99 -11.07 -15.93 4.00
CA THR A 99 -9.72 -15.38 4.10
C THR A 99 -9.74 -13.85 4.02
N LEU A 100 -9.27 -13.19 5.08
CA LEU A 100 -8.98 -11.75 5.04
C LEU A 100 -7.67 -11.54 4.29
N VAL A 101 -7.76 -11.02 3.06
CA VAL A 101 -6.61 -10.60 2.27
C VAL A 101 -6.34 -9.12 2.54
N ILE A 102 -5.09 -8.79 2.85
CA ILE A 102 -4.61 -7.41 3.01
C ILE A 102 -3.41 -7.22 2.08
N TYR A 103 -3.49 -6.22 1.22
CA TYR A 103 -2.36 -5.73 0.43
C TYR A 103 -2.01 -4.32 0.89
N LEU A 104 -0.72 -4.05 1.08
CA LEU A 104 -0.20 -2.70 1.33
C LEU A 104 1.21 -2.55 0.77
N SER A 105 1.63 -1.31 0.60
CA SER A 105 3.03 -0.91 0.53
C SER A 105 3.42 -0.19 1.82
N ASP A 106 4.70 -0.27 2.20
CA ASP A 106 5.29 0.37 3.37
C ASP A 106 5.64 1.84 3.12
N HIS A 107 6.13 2.15 1.92
CA HIS A 107 6.44 3.47 1.38
C HIS A 107 6.49 3.43 -0.17
N GLY A 108 6.27 4.57 -0.81
CA GLY A 108 6.55 4.72 -2.25
C GLY A 108 8.02 5.06 -2.56
N ASP A 109 8.26 5.63 -3.75
CA ASP A 109 9.57 6.08 -4.23
C ASP A 109 9.42 7.41 -4.97
N MET A 110 10.42 8.29 -4.89
CA MET A 110 10.39 9.59 -5.58
C MET A 110 10.47 9.48 -7.10
N GLN A 111 11.15 8.46 -7.63
CA GLN A 111 11.34 8.21 -9.07
C GLN A 111 11.78 9.42 -9.94
N GLY A 112 12.33 10.48 -9.35
CA GLY A 112 12.74 11.72 -10.04
C GLY A 112 11.87 12.94 -9.76
N SER A 113 10.78 12.83 -8.99
CA SER A 113 10.01 14.00 -8.51
C SER A 113 10.88 14.98 -7.71
N HIS A 114 10.40 16.22 -7.56
CA HIS A 114 10.95 17.28 -6.70
C HIS A 114 12.42 17.62 -7.00
N GLY A 115 12.75 17.77 -8.28
CA GLY A 115 14.10 18.09 -8.75
C GLY A 115 15.03 16.88 -8.85
N GLY A 116 14.52 15.73 -9.28
CA GLY A 116 15.30 14.53 -9.48
C GLY A 116 15.58 13.74 -8.19
N MET A 117 14.67 13.79 -7.20
CA MET A 117 14.82 12.99 -5.98
C MET A 117 14.72 11.49 -6.27
N LEU A 118 15.48 10.70 -5.52
CA LEU A 118 15.59 9.24 -5.71
C LEU A 118 15.31 8.50 -4.41
N GLY A 119 14.61 7.37 -4.47
CA GLY A 119 14.39 6.56 -3.29
C GLY A 119 13.57 7.30 -2.24
N LYS A 120 13.85 6.99 -0.98
CA LYS A 120 13.19 7.57 0.21
C LYS A 120 13.98 8.77 0.73
N SER A 121 14.45 9.64 -0.15
CA SER A 121 15.45 10.66 0.20
C SER A 121 14.93 11.65 1.25
N VAL A 122 15.54 11.61 2.44
CA VAL A 122 15.17 12.40 3.62
C VAL A 122 15.68 13.85 3.49
N PRO A 123 14.96 14.87 4.00
CA PRO A 123 13.66 14.81 4.67
C PRO A 123 12.51 15.03 3.69
N ALA A 124 11.79 13.97 3.34
CA ALA A 124 10.66 14.08 2.43
C ALA A 124 9.46 13.25 2.90
N PHE A 125 8.40 13.98 3.26
CA PHE A 125 7.05 13.46 3.47
C PHE A 125 6.15 13.89 2.29
N TYR A 126 6.69 13.85 1.07
CA TYR A 126 5.90 14.09 -0.15
C TYR A 126 4.95 12.93 -0.42
N GLU A 127 3.85 13.21 -1.11
CA GLU A 127 2.79 12.24 -1.43
C GLU A 127 3.35 10.97 -2.09
N GLU A 128 4.37 11.09 -2.96
CA GLU A 128 5.02 9.96 -3.65
C GLU A 128 5.66 8.94 -2.70
N ILE A 129 5.97 9.31 -1.45
CA ILE A 129 6.50 8.41 -0.42
C ILE A 129 5.41 7.92 0.54
N VAL A 130 4.51 8.82 0.97
CA VAL A 130 3.60 8.53 2.09
C VAL A 130 2.22 8.03 1.65
N ARG A 131 1.80 8.31 0.40
CA ARG A 131 0.50 7.91 -0.13
C ARG A 131 0.58 6.57 -0.84
N VAL A 132 0.77 5.54 -0.04
CA VAL A 132 0.85 4.14 -0.46
C VAL A 132 -0.54 3.50 -0.63
N PRO A 133 -0.68 2.49 -1.53
CA PRO A 133 -1.89 1.68 -1.59
C PRO A 133 -2.09 0.86 -0.30
N MET A 134 -3.34 0.74 0.12
CA MET A 134 -3.81 -0.23 1.11
C MET A 134 -5.17 -0.76 0.66
N ILE A 135 -5.27 -2.07 0.45
CA ILE A 135 -6.46 -2.76 -0.07
C ILE A 135 -6.78 -3.92 0.87
N MET A 136 -8.06 -4.13 1.18
CA MET A 136 -8.53 -5.23 2.02
C MET A 136 -9.73 -5.92 1.38
N ARG A 137 -9.71 -7.26 1.31
CA ARG A 137 -10.83 -8.11 0.88
C ARG A 137 -11.17 -9.10 1.99
N LEU A 138 -12.44 -9.14 2.39
CA LEU A 138 -13.02 -10.22 3.17
C LEU A 138 -14.50 -10.35 2.73
N PRO A 139 -14.85 -11.36 1.93
CA PRO A 139 -16.21 -11.54 1.43
C PRO A 139 -17.24 -11.59 2.56
N GLY A 140 -18.45 -11.08 2.30
CA GLY A 140 -19.53 -10.98 3.29
C GLY A 140 -19.31 -9.97 4.43
N VAL A 141 -18.11 -9.42 4.63
CA VAL A 141 -17.79 -8.47 5.72
C VAL A 141 -17.35 -7.10 5.18
N ILE A 142 -16.48 -7.08 4.18
CA ILE A 142 -16.03 -5.87 3.50
C ILE A 142 -16.80 -5.73 2.19
N GLU A 143 -17.53 -4.62 2.06
CA GLU A 143 -18.28 -4.23 0.87
C GLU A 143 -17.33 -4.10 -0.34
N ALA A 144 -17.59 -4.85 -1.41
CA ALA A 144 -16.77 -4.87 -2.62
C ALA A 144 -16.81 -3.49 -3.32
N GLY A 145 -15.66 -3.03 -3.82
CA GLY A 145 -15.53 -1.73 -4.50
C GLY A 145 -15.62 -0.51 -3.57
N LYS A 146 -15.78 -0.68 -2.25
CA LYS A 146 -15.86 0.43 -1.30
C LYS A 146 -14.55 1.23 -1.23
N VAL A 147 -14.58 2.48 -1.68
CA VAL A 147 -13.46 3.42 -1.55
C VAL A 147 -13.56 4.18 -0.22
N VAL A 148 -12.46 4.22 0.53
CA VAL A 148 -12.35 4.96 1.79
C VAL A 148 -11.35 6.11 1.62
N ASN A 149 -11.85 7.34 1.55
CA ASN A 149 -11.03 8.56 1.41
C ASN A 149 -10.48 9.10 2.75
N ALA A 150 -10.66 8.37 3.85
CA ALA A 150 -10.12 8.74 5.15
C ALA A 150 -8.65 8.31 5.26
N HIS A 151 -7.81 9.18 5.84
CA HIS A 151 -6.43 8.85 6.15
C HIS A 151 -6.35 7.63 7.10
N ALA A 152 -5.56 6.64 6.72
CA ALA A 152 -5.18 5.49 7.52
C ALA A 152 -3.65 5.41 7.60
N ASN A 153 -3.12 4.71 8.60
CA ASN A 153 -1.70 4.45 8.76
C ASN A 153 -1.43 2.94 8.82
N SER A 154 -0.26 2.47 8.39
CA SER A 154 0.11 1.06 8.46
C SER A 154 0.10 0.51 9.90
N VAL A 155 0.29 1.35 10.92
CA VAL A 155 0.15 0.94 12.34
C VAL A 155 -1.30 0.56 12.72
N ASP A 156 -2.30 0.99 11.96
CA ASP A 156 -3.72 0.67 12.20
C ASP A 156 -4.07 -0.77 11.76
N LEU A 157 -3.19 -1.45 11.00
CA LEU A 157 -3.43 -2.80 10.47
C LEU A 157 -3.41 -3.89 11.54
N LEU A 158 -2.47 -3.83 12.49
CA LEU A 158 -2.38 -4.82 13.57
C LEU A 158 -3.64 -4.82 14.46
N PRO A 159 -4.13 -3.68 15.00
CA PRO A 159 -5.38 -3.67 15.77
C PRO A 159 -6.63 -3.95 14.90
N THR A 160 -6.58 -3.73 13.58
CA THR A 160 -7.68 -4.10 12.67
C THR A 160 -7.74 -5.61 12.44
N SER A 161 -6.61 -6.26 12.15
CA SER A 161 -6.53 -7.69 11.86
C SER A 161 -6.76 -8.57 13.11
N ALA A 162 -6.12 -8.23 14.23
CA ALA A 162 -6.29 -8.93 15.51
C ALA A 162 -7.72 -8.81 16.10
N ARG A 163 -8.54 -7.89 15.58
CA ARG A 163 -9.94 -7.70 15.98
C ARG A 163 -10.93 -8.40 15.04
N ASN A 164 -10.54 -8.69 13.81
CA ASN A 164 -11.31 -9.57 12.92
C ASN A 164 -11.26 -11.05 13.34
N SER A 165 -10.18 -11.48 14.01
CA SER A 165 -10.16 -12.79 14.69
C SER A 165 -10.95 -12.82 16.01
N LEU A 166 -11.41 -11.67 16.51
CA LEU A 166 -12.04 -11.49 17.83
C LEU A 166 -13.14 -10.40 17.82
N THR A 167 -14.24 -10.64 17.08
CA THR A 167 -15.56 -9.96 17.18
C THR A 167 -15.64 -8.40 17.20
N TRP A 168 -16.26 -7.83 16.15
CA TRP A 168 -16.61 -6.39 16.00
C TRP A 168 -18.04 -6.05 16.49
N PRO A 169 -18.50 -4.77 16.59
CA PRO A 169 -18.02 -3.48 16.00
C PRO A 169 -17.47 -2.46 17.05
N VAL A 170 -17.17 -1.16 16.83
CA VAL A 170 -17.27 -0.21 15.70
C VAL A 170 -15.95 0.62 15.57
N ILE A 171 -15.67 1.19 14.38
CA ILE A 171 -14.53 2.09 14.02
C ILE A 171 -14.65 3.50 14.64
N ARG A 172 -13.52 4.17 14.98
CA ARG A 172 -13.35 5.65 14.90
C ARG A 172 -11.88 6.04 14.59
N PRO A 173 -11.61 7.05 13.74
CA PRO A 173 -10.26 7.52 13.43
C PRO A 173 -9.76 8.70 14.29
N LYS A 174 -8.44 8.87 14.29
CA LYS A 174 -7.61 10.00 14.79
C LYS A 174 -7.66 10.33 16.30
N GLY A 175 -6.65 9.83 17.02
CA GLY A 175 -5.67 10.71 17.66
C GLY A 175 -6.06 11.47 18.92
N SER A 176 -6.42 10.78 20.00
CA SER A 176 -6.14 11.24 21.37
C SER A 176 -6.19 10.09 22.37
N THR A 177 -5.48 10.25 23.47
CA THR A 177 -5.36 9.28 24.56
C THR A 177 -6.51 9.41 25.59
N TRP A 178 -6.76 8.31 26.31
CA TRP A 178 -7.49 8.22 27.59
C TRP A 178 -9.05 8.18 27.64
N ARG A 179 -9.51 7.13 28.35
CA ARG A 179 -10.67 7.03 29.27
C ARG A 179 -12.11 7.28 28.79
N ALA A 180 -12.89 6.19 28.93
CA ALA A 180 -14.32 6.14 29.32
C ALA A 180 -15.33 6.67 28.26
N ILE A 181 -16.63 6.33 28.27
CA ILE A 181 -17.53 5.88 29.35
C ILE A 181 -18.41 4.70 28.90
N ARG A 182 -18.82 3.85 29.86
CA ARG A 182 -19.86 2.82 29.67
C ARG A 182 -21.24 3.47 29.49
N SER A 183 -21.99 3.08 28.46
CA SER A 183 -23.46 3.02 28.56
C SER A 183 -23.97 1.70 28.01
N THR A 184 -24.60 0.91 28.88
CA THR A 184 -25.18 -0.40 28.59
C THR A 184 -26.45 -0.24 27.75
N PRO A 185 -26.74 -1.13 26.78
CA PRO A 185 -28.03 -1.13 26.10
C PRO A 185 -29.12 -1.64 27.04
N ASN A 186 -30.11 -0.81 27.34
CA ASN A 186 -31.22 -1.19 28.22
C ASN A 186 -32.19 -2.12 27.47
N ARG A 187 -32.61 -3.24 28.07
CA ARG A 187 -33.49 -4.23 27.41
C ARG A 187 -34.66 -4.66 28.31
N LYS A 188 -35.87 -4.38 27.79
CA LYS A 188 -37.20 -5.00 28.07
C LYS A 188 -38.04 -4.48 29.26
N GLN A 189 -39.35 -4.76 29.09
CA GLN A 189 -40.49 -4.70 30.03
C GLN A 189 -41.09 -3.29 30.26
N THR A 190 -42.41 -3.05 30.25
CA THR A 190 -43.59 -3.91 29.96
C THR A 190 -44.81 -3.05 29.61
N CYS A 191 -45.89 -3.64 29.08
CA CYS A 191 -47.18 -2.97 28.90
C CYS A 191 -47.80 -2.48 30.22
N ALA A 192 -48.47 -1.32 30.20
CA ALA A 192 -49.72 -1.09 30.93
C ALA A 192 -50.52 0.09 30.34
N LYS A 193 -51.84 0.00 30.48
CA LYS A 193 -52.87 1.04 30.27
C LYS A 193 -52.55 2.25 31.18
N SER A 194 -52.97 3.49 30.89
CA SER A 194 -54.31 3.94 30.49
C SER A 194 -54.31 5.18 29.60
#